data_AF-A0A966UN22-F1
#
_entry.id   AF-A0A966UN22-F1
#
_cell.length_a   1.000
_cell.length_b   1.000
_cell.length_c   1.000
_cell.angle_alpha   90.00
_cell.angle_beta   90.00
_cell.angle_gamma   90.00
#
_symmetry.space_group_name_H-M   'P 1'
#
loop_
_entity.id
_entity.type
_entity.pdbx_description
1 polymer ?
#
loop_
_entity_poly.entity_id
_entity_poly.type
_entity_poly.pdbx_seq_one_letter_code
_entity_poly.pdbx_strand_id
1 'polypeptide(L)'
;MRVKLLGTAVTLTTTPSVIAATAVDVLVVHQSGGSAARTITLYENDGTTVVGSYFQNPGSQIVLHIKANQKLKVDSASDVHVTPIGYFS
;
A
#
# COMPACT_ATOMS: atom_id res chain seq x y z
N MET A 1 -10.96 9.07 16.54
CA MET A 1 -10.59 7.90 15.73
C MET A 1 -9.09 7.72 15.80
N ARG A 2 -8.65 6.57 16.29
CA ARG A 2 -7.24 6.17 16.35
C ARG A 2 -7.04 4.94 15.45
N VAL A 3 -5.79 4.69 15.05
CA VAL A 3 -5.41 3.59 14.15
C VAL A 3 -4.66 2.53 14.95
N LYS A 4 -4.99 1.26 14.74
CA LYS A 4 -4.24 0.10 15.26
C LYS A 4 -3.59 -0.63 14.10
N LEU A 5 -2.30 -0.95 14.24
CA LEU A 5 -1.60 -1.83 13.31
C LEU A 5 -2.08 -3.26 13.52
N LEU A 6 -2.53 -3.91 12.45
CA LEU A 6 -3.08 -5.28 12.50
C LEU A 6 -2.09 -6.33 11.99
N GLY A 7 -1.02 -5.90 11.32
CA GLY A 7 -0.03 -6.79 10.74
C GLY A 7 1.33 -6.11 10.56
N THR A 8 2.25 -6.86 9.96
CA THR A 8 3.59 -6.39 9.63
C THR A 8 3.57 -5.49 8.40
N ALA A 9 4.43 -4.48 8.39
CA ALA A 9 4.64 -3.65 7.21
C ALA A 9 5.28 -4.46 6.07
N VAL A 10 4.78 -4.29 4.86
CA VAL A 10 5.32 -4.84 3.61
C VAL A 10 5.97 -3.70 2.84
N THR A 11 7.24 -3.85 2.46
CA THR A 11 7.90 -2.93 1.53
C THR A 11 7.44 -3.23 0.11
N LEU A 12 6.88 -2.24 -0.59
CA LEU A 12 6.50 -2.41 -1.98
C LEU A 12 7.74 -2.49 -2.86
N THR A 13 7.60 -3.24 -3.94
CA THR A 13 8.61 -3.36 -4.99
C THR A 13 7.94 -3.17 -6.34
N THR A 14 8.71 -3.30 -7.42
CA THR A 14 8.20 -3.28 -8.80
C THR A 14 7.47 -4.56 -9.21
N THR A 15 7.38 -5.54 -8.31
CA THR A 15 6.58 -6.75 -8.46
C THR A 15 5.31 -6.65 -7.59
N PRO A 16 4.11 -6.90 -8.15
CA PRO A 16 2.88 -6.92 -7.37
C PRO A 16 2.93 -7.93 -6.23
N SER A 17 2.67 -7.48 -5.02
CA SER A 17 2.75 -8.28 -3.79
C SER A 17 1.41 -8.29 -3.05
N VAL A 18 1.00 -9.45 -2.55
CA VAL A 18 -0.19 -9.57 -1.71
C VAL A 18 0.08 -8.92 -0.36
N ILE A 19 -0.84 -8.07 0.09
CA ILE A 19 -0.70 -7.34 1.36
C ILE A 19 -1.47 -8.01 2.49
N ALA A 20 -2.66 -8.53 2.21
CA ALA A 20 -3.52 -9.17 3.20
C ALA A 20 -4.38 -10.29 2.57
N ALA A 21 -4.61 -11.36 3.34
CA ALA A 21 -5.46 -12.47 2.94
C ALA A 21 -6.97 -12.20 3.14
N THR A 22 -7.31 -11.10 3.82
CA THR A 22 -8.68 -10.65 4.07
C THR A 22 -8.84 -9.19 3.63
N ALA A 23 -10.07 -8.74 3.42
CA ALA A 23 -10.34 -7.33 3.15
C ALA A 23 -9.97 -6.48 4.37
N VAL A 24 -9.21 -5.41 4.16
CA VAL A 24 -8.66 -4.59 5.25
C VAL A 24 -8.32 -3.19 4.71
N ASP A 25 -8.28 -2.22 5.61
CA ASP A 25 -7.65 -0.93 5.30
C ASP A 25 -6.14 -1.05 5.47
N VAL A 26 -5.39 -0.41 4.59
CA VAL A 26 -3.93 -0.39 4.66
C VAL A 26 -3.42 1.03 4.69
N LEU A 27 -2.45 1.30 5.57
CA LEU A 27 -1.70 2.54 5.58
C LEU A 27 -0.53 2.39 4.62
N VAL A 28 -0.53 3.19 3.54
CA VAL A 28 0.56 3.26 2.58
C VAL A 28 1.39 4.51 2.90
N VAL A 29 2.64 4.30 3.28
CA VAL A 29 3.58 5.34 3.69
C VAL A 29 4.71 5.42 2.68
N HIS A 30 4.89 6.60 2.09
CA HIS A 30 6.09 6.91 1.33
C HIS A 30 7.07 7.62 2.26
N GLN A 31 8.23 7.00 2.50
CA GLN A 31 9.23 7.52 3.42
C GLN A 31 9.68 8.94 3.04
N SER A 32 9.90 9.79 4.04
CA SER A 32 10.33 11.19 3.82
C SER A 32 11.71 11.33 3.18
N GLY A 33 12.54 10.28 3.27
CA GLY A 33 13.84 10.20 2.60
C GLY A 33 13.78 9.80 1.12
N GLY A 34 12.60 9.54 0.56
CA GLY A 34 12.44 9.25 -0.87
C GLY A 34 12.74 10.47 -1.73
N SER A 35 13.49 10.30 -2.82
CA SER A 35 13.94 11.43 -3.66
C SER A 35 12.95 11.88 -4.72
N ALA A 36 11.92 11.08 -5.02
CA ALA A 36 10.95 11.35 -6.08
C ALA A 36 9.59 10.78 -5.72
N ALA A 37 8.52 11.40 -6.23
CA ALA A 37 7.17 10.88 -6.04
C ALA A 37 6.99 9.49 -6.68
N ARG A 38 6.04 8.73 -6.13
CA ARG A 38 5.78 7.34 -6.51
C ARG A 38 4.36 7.16 -6.99
N THR A 39 4.21 6.33 -8.01
CA THR A 39 2.93 5.73 -8.38
C THR A 39 2.81 4.36 -7.73
N ILE A 40 1.79 4.19 -6.91
CA ILE A 40 1.39 2.90 -6.35
C ILE A 40 0.20 2.39 -7.14
N THR A 41 0.29 1.16 -7.65
CA THR A 41 -0.78 0.54 -8.43
C THR A 41 -1.38 -0.62 -7.65
N LEU A 42 -2.71 -0.58 -7.52
CA LEU A 42 -3.53 -1.65 -6.96
C LEU A 42 -4.00 -2.56 -8.09
N TYR A 43 -3.76 -3.84 -7.91
CA TYR A 43 -4.17 -4.90 -8.82
C TYR A 43 -5.18 -5.82 -8.14
N GLU A 44 -6.03 -6.45 -8.95
CA GLU A 44 -6.75 -7.64 -8.52
C GLU A 44 -5.76 -8.78 -8.20
N ASN A 45 -6.27 -9.88 -7.63
CA ASN A 45 -5.44 -11.02 -7.20
C ASN A 45 -4.63 -11.65 -8.35
N ASP A 46 -5.07 -11.51 -9.60
CA ASP A 46 -4.32 -11.96 -10.78
C ASP A 46 -2.94 -11.26 -10.92
N GLY A 47 -2.77 -10.08 -10.31
CA GLY A 47 -1.55 -9.27 -10.38
C GLY A 47 -1.36 -8.54 -11.70
N THR A 48 -2.38 -8.52 -12.57
CA THR A 48 -2.33 -7.93 -13.91
C THR A 48 -3.47 -6.94 -14.16
N THR A 49 -4.66 -7.20 -13.62
CA THR A 49 -5.81 -6.31 -13.76
C THR A 49 -5.68 -5.14 -12.80
N VAL A 50 -5.58 -3.92 -13.33
CA VAL A 50 -5.46 -2.70 -12.53
C VAL A 50 -6.83 -2.29 -11.99
N VAL A 51 -6.90 -2.05 -10.69
CA VAL A 51 -8.08 -1.52 -9.98
C VAL A 51 -7.96 0.00 -9.83
N GLY A 52 -6.75 0.48 -9.55
CA GLY A 52 -6.49 1.90 -9.34
C GLY A 52 -5.00 2.24 -9.24
N SER A 53 -4.70 3.52 -9.41
CA SER A 53 -3.35 4.08 -9.29
C SER A 53 -3.38 5.31 -8.39
N TYR A 54 -2.39 5.40 -7.51
CA TYR A 54 -2.29 6.43 -6.47
C TYR A 54 -0.93 7.09 -6.53
N PHE A 55 -0.91 8.41 -6.55
CA PHE A 55 0.33 9.18 -6.56
C PHE A 55 0.67 9.63 -5.13
N GLN A 56 1.91 9.44 -4.71
CA GLN A 56 2.40 9.86 -3.39
C GLN A 56 3.73 10.59 -3.47
N ASN A 57 3.75 11.80 -2.92
CA ASN A 57 5.00 12.53 -2.65
C ASN A 57 5.76 11.91 -1.46
N PRO A 58 7.09 12.08 -1.37
CA PRO A 58 7.86 11.68 -0.19
C PRO A 58 7.28 12.27 1.10
N GLY A 59 7.25 11.48 2.17
CA GLY A 59 6.72 11.88 3.48
C GLY A 59 5.19 11.91 3.57
N SER A 60 4.49 11.49 2.51
CA SER A 60 3.03 11.40 2.51
C SER A 60 2.53 10.02 2.93
N GLN A 61 1.26 9.99 3.30
CA GLN A 61 0.56 8.77 3.68
C GLN A 61 -0.86 8.80 3.16
N ILE A 62 -1.36 7.65 2.72
CA ILE A 62 -2.73 7.45 2.28
C ILE A 62 -3.27 6.17 2.93
N VAL A 63 -4.58 6.09 3.09
CA VAL A 63 -5.25 4.85 3.47
C VAL A 63 -6.04 4.33 2.27
N LEU A 64 -5.84 3.05 1.97
CA LEU A 64 -6.54 2.34 0.92
C LEU A 64 -7.39 1.23 1.54
N HIS A 65 -8.64 1.12 1.12
CA HIS A 65 -9.44 -0.07 1.38
C HIS A 65 -9.16 -1.10 0.29
N ILE A 66 -8.63 -2.27 0.66
CA ILE A 66 -8.29 -3.33 -0.29
C ILE A 66 -9.11 -4.59 -0.01
N LYS A 67 -9.47 -5.32 -1.07
CA LYS A 67 -10.08 -6.65 -0.95
C LYS A 67 -9.02 -7.69 -0.60
N ALA A 68 -9.50 -8.84 -0.12
CA ALA A 68 -8.67 -10.01 0.12
C ALA A 68 -7.80 -10.35 -1.11
N ASN A 69 -6.51 -10.57 -0.88
CA ASN A 69 -5.52 -11.00 -1.87
C ASN A 69 -5.25 -10.00 -3.01
N GLN A 70 -5.78 -8.77 -2.94
CA GLN A 70 -5.34 -7.73 -3.87
C GLN A 70 -3.86 -7.41 -3.67
N LYS A 71 -3.23 -6.96 -4.75
CA LYS A 71 -1.78 -6.78 -4.80
C LYS A 71 -1.44 -5.31 -4.99
N LEU A 72 -0.39 -4.87 -4.30
CA LEU A 72 0.19 -3.54 -4.49
C LEU A 72 1.59 -3.66 -5.09
N LYS A 73 1.91 -2.67 -5.93
CA LYS A 73 3.21 -2.46 -6.55
C LYS A 73 3.54 -0.98 -6.48
N VAL A 74 4.82 -0.65 -6.36
CA VAL A 74 5.34 0.70 -6.63
C VAL A 74 6.02 0.72 -8.00
N ASP A 75 5.90 1.82 -8.72
CA ASP A 75 6.49 1.99 -10.06
C ASP A 75 8.02 1.79 -10.08
N SER A 76 8.70 2.21 -9.03
CA SER A 76 10.14 2.26 -8.91
C SER A 76 10.56 2.31 -7.44
N ALA A 77 11.81 1.91 -7.16
CA ALA A 77 12.39 1.87 -5.82
C ALA A 77 11.60 1.01 -4.81
N SER A 78 11.98 1.10 -3.54
CA SER A 78 11.41 0.34 -2.42
C SER A 78 11.30 1.20 -1.15
N ASP A 79 10.93 2.47 -1.35
CA ASP A 79 10.76 3.52 -0.31
C ASP A 79 9.30 3.71 0.13
N VAL A 80 8.40 2.81 -0.30
CA VAL A 80 7.00 2.77 0.10
C VAL A 80 6.73 1.53 0.92
N HIS A 81 6.12 1.70 2.10
CA HIS A 81 5.70 0.60 2.97
C HIS A 81 4.20 0.61 3.15
N VAL A 82 3.62 -0.58 3.25
CA VAL A 82 2.19 -0.78 3.43
C VAL A 82 1.95 -1.61 4.67
N THR A 83 1.10 -1.13 5.58
CA THR A 83 0.77 -1.89 6.80
C THR A 83 -0.74 -2.05 6.93
N PRO A 84 -1.26 -3.27 7.13
CA PRO A 84 -2.67 -3.47 7.49
C PRO A 84 -3.04 -2.75 8.78
N ILE A 85 -4.15 -2.03 8.76
CA ILE A 85 -4.64 -1.23 9.86
C ILE A 85 -6.13 -1.44 10.13
N GLY A 86 -6.55 -1.13 11.34
CA GLY A 86 -7.96 -1.01 11.72
C GLY A 86 -8.22 0.31 12.43
N TYR A 87 -9.45 0.81 12.31
CA TYR A 87 -9.90 2.02 12.99
C TYR A 87 -10.66 1.68 14.28
N PHE A 88 -10.45 2.48 15.33
CA PHE A 88 -11.21 2.39 16.57
C PHE A 88 -11.59 3.78 17.09
N SER A 89 -12.73 3.83 17.79
CA SER A 89 -13.30 5.03 18.40
C SER A 89 -12.42 5.56 19.53
#